data_AF-A0A959XLS9-F1
#
_entry.id   AF-A0A959XLS9-F1
#
_cell.length_a   1.000
_cell.length_b   1.000
_cell.length_c   1.000
_cell.angle_alpha   90.00
_cell.angle_beta   90.00
_cell.angle_gamma   90.00
#
_symmetry.space_group_name_H-M   'P 1'
#
loop_
_entity.id
_entity.type
_entity.pdbx_description
1 polymer ?
#
loop_
_entity_poly.entity_id
_entity_poly.type
_entity_poly.pdbx_seq_one_letter_code
_entity_poly.pdbx_strand_id
1 'polypeptide(L)'
;MKRTILPLLTALLVSCGTSQFVQKGVMDGVEVAYRWNHPAGKPSELLLKLKNTDTEDRRIHMIVDLYYQGRTVETLIADTCIRSGQTLNGKLNGIYFRPEQLTTEQIKSGDAQAEVTKTEVSTGSCE
;
A
#
# COMPACT_ATOMS: atom_id res chain seq x y z
N MET A 1 19.69 -50.51 -28.14
CA MET A 1 18.48 -49.99 -27.45
C MET A 1 18.61 -48.47 -27.32
N LYS A 2 17.77 -47.71 -28.04
CA LYS A 2 17.78 -46.23 -28.03
C LYS A 2 17.09 -45.73 -26.75
N ARG A 3 17.80 -44.97 -25.91
CA ARG A 3 17.23 -44.27 -24.75
C ARG A 3 16.75 -42.89 -25.20
N THR A 4 15.44 -42.72 -25.26
CA THR A 4 14.77 -41.44 -25.52
C THR A 4 14.79 -40.62 -24.23
N ILE A 5 15.53 -39.50 -24.21
CA ILE A 5 15.51 -38.53 -23.11
C ILE A 5 14.43 -37.51 -23.46
N LEU A 6 13.35 -37.50 -22.69
CA LEU A 6 12.25 -36.53 -22.80
C LEU A 6 12.63 -35.30 -21.94
N PRO A 7 12.78 -34.09 -22.50
CA PRO A 7 13.03 -32.91 -21.69
C PRO A 7 11.72 -32.47 -21.01
N LEU A 8 11.74 -32.48 -19.67
CA LEU A 8 10.66 -31.95 -18.85
C LEU A 8 10.67 -30.43 -18.97
N LEU A 9 9.77 -29.88 -19.79
CA LEU A 9 9.57 -28.43 -19.93
C LEU A 9 8.90 -27.91 -18.64
N THR A 10 9.70 -27.45 -17.67
CA THR A 10 9.22 -26.66 -16.54
C THR A 10 8.75 -25.30 -17.06
N ALA A 11 7.44 -25.19 -17.33
CA ALA A 11 6.79 -23.93 -17.59
C ALA A 11 6.91 -23.04 -16.34
N LEU A 12 7.76 -22.01 -16.43
CA LEU A 12 7.80 -20.90 -15.49
C LEU A 12 6.46 -20.16 -15.59
N LEU A 13 5.52 -20.51 -14.72
CA LEU A 13 4.33 -19.71 -14.47
C LEU A 13 4.80 -18.40 -13.81
N VAL A 14 5.02 -17.39 -14.63
CA VAL A 14 5.16 -16.01 -14.17
C VAL A 14 3.81 -15.61 -13.61
N SER A 15 3.64 -15.82 -12.30
CA SER A 15 2.53 -15.29 -11.53
C SER A 15 2.56 -13.77 -11.67
N CYS A 16 1.68 -13.23 -12.51
CA CYS A 16 1.35 -11.81 -12.53
C CYS A 16 0.49 -11.53 -11.28
N GLY A 17 1.11 -11.67 -10.11
CA GLY A 17 0.46 -11.45 -8.83
C GLY A 17 0.31 -9.96 -8.59
N THR A 18 -0.92 -9.51 -8.32
CA THR A 18 -1.16 -8.20 -7.74
C THR A 18 -0.34 -8.06 -6.45
N SER A 19 0.36 -6.93 -6.28
CA SER A 19 1.20 -6.73 -5.10
C SER A 19 0.36 -6.89 -3.83
N GLN A 20 0.90 -7.65 -2.87
CA GLN A 20 0.27 -7.87 -1.57
C GLN A 20 0.38 -6.59 -0.73
N PHE A 21 -0.59 -6.41 0.17
CA PHE A 21 -0.53 -5.33 1.16
C PHE A 21 0.57 -5.61 2.20
N VAL A 22 1.44 -4.62 2.38
CA VAL A 22 2.40 -4.56 3.48
C VAL A 22 1.67 -4.07 4.71
N GLN A 23 1.59 -4.92 5.74
CA GLN A 23 0.95 -4.60 7.01
C GLN A 23 1.88 -3.73 7.86
N LYS A 24 1.37 -2.60 8.37
CA LYS A 24 2.10 -1.73 9.30
C LYS A 24 1.70 -1.93 10.76
N GLY A 25 0.55 -2.54 11.01
CA GLY A 25 0.09 -2.90 12.36
C GLY A 25 -1.26 -2.27 12.69
N VAL A 26 -1.56 -2.21 13.99
CA VAL A 26 -2.79 -1.61 14.53
C VAL A 26 -2.41 -0.41 15.38
N MET A 27 -3.03 0.74 15.12
CA MET A 27 -2.81 2.00 15.82
C MET A 27 -4.15 2.46 16.38
N ASP A 28 -4.33 2.38 17.69
CA ASP A 28 -5.55 2.81 18.41
C ASP A 28 -6.86 2.38 17.74
N GLY A 29 -6.95 1.08 17.45
CA GLY A 29 -8.15 0.48 16.84
C GLY A 29 -8.24 0.65 15.32
N VAL A 30 -7.20 1.16 14.65
CA VAL A 30 -7.13 1.22 13.18
C VAL A 30 -6.01 0.32 12.66
N GLU A 31 -6.36 -0.74 11.92
CA GLU A 31 -5.39 -1.53 11.15
C GLU A 31 -4.92 -0.72 9.93
N VAL A 32 -3.59 -0.62 9.74
CA VAL A 32 -2.97 0.13 8.66
C VAL A 32 -2.13 -0.78 7.78
N ALA A 33 -2.35 -0.69 6.47
CA ALA A 33 -1.53 -1.35 5.46
C ALA A 33 -1.40 -0.49 4.21
N TYR A 34 -0.40 -0.78 3.38
CA TYR A 34 -0.25 -0.13 2.08
C TYR A 34 0.21 -1.11 1.00
N ARG A 35 0.05 -0.74 -0.27
CA ARG A 35 0.70 -1.42 -1.40
C ARG A 35 0.95 -0.46 -2.55
N TRP A 36 1.92 -0.80 -3.38
CA TRP A 36 2.12 -0.15 -4.67
C TRP A 36 1.21 -0.75 -5.74
N ASN A 37 0.51 0.10 -6.47
CA ASN A 37 -0.27 -0.25 -7.64
C ASN A 37 0.41 0.30 -8.89
N HIS A 38 0.52 -0.51 -9.94
CA HIS A 38 1.21 -0.16 -11.18
C HIS A 38 0.27 -0.27 -12.39
N PRO A 39 -0.73 0.62 -12.51
CA PRO A 39 -1.66 0.58 -13.63
C PRO A 39 -0.95 0.78 -14.97
N ALA A 40 -1.34 0.02 -15.99
CA ALA A 40 -0.75 0.16 -17.32
C ALA A 40 -1.01 1.56 -17.91
N GLY A 41 0.05 2.17 -18.46
CA GLY A 41 -0.03 3.50 -19.08
C GLY A 41 -0.30 4.66 -18.11
N LYS A 42 -0.19 4.43 -16.80
CA LYS A 42 -0.41 5.44 -15.75
C LYS A 42 0.72 5.40 -14.71
N PRO A 43 0.97 6.50 -14.01
CA PRO A 43 1.92 6.52 -12.90
C PRO A 43 1.54 5.50 -11.81
N SER A 44 2.56 5.03 -11.10
CA SER A 44 2.38 4.17 -9.93
C SER A 44 1.66 4.93 -8.82
N GLU A 45 0.92 4.18 -8.01
CA GLU A 45 0.07 4.74 -6.96
C GLU A 45 0.33 3.99 -5.65
N LEU A 46 0.44 4.72 -4.54
CA LEU A 46 0.45 4.14 -3.21
C LEU A 46 -1.01 4.00 -2.75
N LEU A 47 -1.48 2.76 -2.58
CA LEU A 47 -2.82 2.49 -2.07
C LEU A 47 -2.74 2.19 -0.58
N LEU A 48 -3.48 2.93 0.25
CA LEU A 48 -3.64 2.63 1.66
C LEU A 48 -4.86 1.74 1.90
N LYS A 49 -4.76 0.88 2.90
CA LYS A 49 -5.89 0.15 3.47
C LYS A 49 -5.94 0.46 4.96
N LEU A 50 -7.05 1.05 5.38
CA LEU A 50 -7.32 1.43 6.75
C LEU A 50 -8.60 0.73 7.20
N LYS A 51 -8.56 0.00 8.31
CA LYS A 51 -9.75 -0.67 8.85
C LYS A 51 -9.93 -0.26 10.31
N ASN A 52 -11.07 0.34 10.60
CA ASN A 52 -11.46 0.62 11.97
C ASN A 52 -12.00 -0.66 12.60
N THR A 53 -11.27 -1.19 13.58
CA THR A 53 -11.62 -2.38 14.37
C THR A 53 -12.33 -2.02 15.67
N ASP A 54 -12.46 -0.73 15.96
CA ASP A 54 -13.16 -0.22 17.14
C ASP A 54 -14.68 -0.17 16.93
N THR A 55 -15.42 -0.01 18.02
CA THR A 55 -16.88 0.16 18.02
C THR A 55 -17.33 1.58 17.75
N GLU A 56 -16.42 2.55 17.82
CA GLU A 56 -16.66 3.96 17.59
C GLU A 56 -15.99 4.43 16.30
N ASP A 57 -16.44 5.57 15.79
CA ASP A 57 -15.76 6.26 14.69
C ASP A 57 -14.37 6.74 15.13
N ARG A 58 -13.42 6.68 14.19
CA ARG A 58 -12.02 7.06 14.41
C ARG A 58 -11.58 8.03 13.33
N ARG A 59 -11.01 9.15 13.74
CA ARG A 59 -10.29 10.06 12.83
C ARG A 59 -8.81 9.70 12.88
N ILE A 60 -8.19 9.59 11.72
CA ILE A 60 -6.77 9.28 11.58
C ILE A 60 -6.09 10.39 10.78
N HIS A 61 -5.01 10.92 11.36
CA HIS A 61 -4.05 11.77 10.69
C HIS A 61 -2.74 10.99 10.58
N MET A 62 -2.30 10.71 9.36
CA MET A 62 -1.16 9.84 9.10
C MET A 62 -0.20 10.49 8.11
N ILE A 63 1.09 10.41 8.42
CA ILE A 63 2.19 10.84 7.58
C ILE A 63 2.88 9.61 7.02
N VAL A 64 3.04 9.58 5.71
CA VAL A 64 3.74 8.52 4.98
C VAL A 64 4.91 9.14 4.23
N ASP A 65 6.12 8.78 4.63
CA ASP A 65 7.34 9.21 3.95
C ASP A 65 7.72 8.18 2.87
N LEU A 66 8.01 8.69 1.68
CA LEU A 66 8.58 7.94 0.59
C LEU A 66 10.10 8.11 0.61
N TYR A 67 10.80 7.00 0.59
CA TYR A 67 12.26 6.94 0.56
C TYR A 67 12.73 6.40 -0.77
N TYR A 68 13.85 6.91 -1.25
CA TYR A 68 14.60 6.33 -2.35
C TYR A 68 16.09 6.42 -2.05
N GLN A 69 16.79 5.29 -2.15
CA GLN A 69 18.22 5.19 -1.86
C GLN A 69 18.59 5.76 -0.47
N GLY A 70 17.74 5.50 0.54
CA GLY A 70 17.96 5.91 1.92
C GLY A 70 17.68 7.38 2.23
N ARG A 71 17.04 8.13 1.32
CA ARG A 71 16.65 9.54 1.53
C ARG A 71 15.15 9.69 1.40
N THR A 72 14.54 10.46 2.30
CA THR A 72 13.15 10.92 2.13
C THR A 72 13.07 11.82 0.92
N VAL A 73 12.19 11.50 -0.02
CA VAL A 73 12.00 12.24 -1.27
C VAL A 73 10.65 12.94 -1.32
N GLU A 74 9.65 12.41 -0.62
CA GLU A 74 8.28 12.94 -0.64
C GLU A 74 7.57 12.53 0.65
N THR A 75 6.75 13.44 1.18
CA THR A 75 5.93 13.20 2.38
C THR A 75 4.46 13.32 1.98
N LEU A 76 3.69 12.28 2.25
CA LEU A 76 2.28 12.17 1.94
C LEU A 76 1.47 12.26 3.23
N ILE A 77 0.33 12.95 3.20
CA ILE A 77 -0.53 13.14 4.36
C ILE A 77 -1.92 12.57 4.08
N ALA A 78 -2.38 11.68 4.94
CA ALA A 78 -3.72 11.12 4.95
C ALA A 78 -4.47 11.62 6.18
N ASP A 79 -5.51 12.41 5.98
CA ASP A 79 -6.43 12.85 7.05
C ASP A 79 -7.85 12.39 6.70
N THR A 80 -8.38 11.46 7.48
CA THR A 80 -9.71 10.90 7.19
C THR A 80 -10.43 10.45 8.44
N CYS A 81 -11.74 10.26 8.30
CA CYS A 81 -12.58 9.62 9.31
C CYS A 81 -13.05 8.25 8.81
N ILE A 82 -12.98 7.25 9.68
CA ILE A 82 -13.36 5.87 9.39
C ILE A 82 -14.46 5.48 10.37
N ARG A 83 -15.66 5.20 9.84
CA ARG A 83 -16.76 4.74 10.69
C ARG A 83 -16.45 3.40 11.34
N SER A 84 -17.07 3.16 12.49
CA SER A 84 -17.00 1.87 13.20
C SER A 84 -17.17 0.67 12.27
N GLY A 85 -16.24 -0.29 12.36
CA GLY A 85 -16.23 -1.51 11.55
C GLY A 85 -15.94 -1.34 10.04
N GLN A 86 -15.75 -0.12 9.54
CA GLN A 86 -15.51 0.11 8.12
C GLN A 86 -14.05 -0.10 7.70
N THR A 87 -13.87 -0.40 6.41
CA THR A 87 -12.56 -0.48 5.76
C THR A 87 -12.52 0.47 4.57
N LEU A 88 -11.53 1.36 4.56
CA LEU A 88 -11.14 2.18 3.42
C LEU A 88 -10.06 1.43 2.65
N ASN A 89 -10.20 1.26 1.33
CA ASN A 89 -9.27 0.42 0.55
C ASN A 89 -8.89 1.03 -0.80
N GLY A 90 -7.77 1.76 -0.81
CA GLY A 90 -7.17 2.35 -2.00
C GLY A 90 -8.18 3.19 -2.77
N LYS A 91 -8.42 2.87 -4.04
CA LYS A 91 -9.36 3.60 -4.90
C LYS A 91 -10.83 3.37 -4.57
N LEU A 92 -11.17 2.24 -3.95
CA LEU A 92 -12.55 1.93 -3.61
C LEU A 92 -12.81 2.48 -2.20
N ASN A 93 -13.36 3.69 -2.14
CA ASN A 93 -13.73 4.38 -0.90
C ASN A 93 -12.55 4.60 0.06
N GLY A 94 -11.33 4.79 -0.45
CA GLY A 94 -10.16 4.91 0.41
C GLY A 94 -9.17 5.97 -0.01
N ILE A 95 -7.99 5.87 0.58
CA ILE A 95 -6.92 6.83 0.43
C ILE A 95 -5.86 6.24 -0.49
N TYR A 96 -5.48 7.01 -1.50
CA TYR A 96 -4.35 6.69 -2.35
C TYR A 96 -3.60 7.95 -2.73
N PHE A 97 -2.33 7.77 -3.06
CA PHE A 97 -1.45 8.84 -3.50
C PHE A 97 -0.83 8.47 -4.84
N ARG A 98 -0.64 9.48 -5.67
CA ARG A 98 0.24 9.40 -6.84
C ARG A 98 1.50 10.19 -6.49
N PRO A 99 2.64 9.53 -6.24
CA PRO A 99 3.88 10.24 -5.98
C PRO A 99 4.22 11.18 -7.14
N GLU A 100 4.71 12.37 -6.79
CA GLU A 100 5.15 13.37 -7.77
C GLU A 100 6.67 13.39 -7.92
N GLN A 101 7.42 12.96 -6.90
CA GLN A 101 8.89 12.99 -6.88
C GLN A 101 9.54 11.63 -7.18
N LEU A 102 8.73 10.58 -7.35
CA LEU A 102 9.21 9.24 -7.73
C LEU A 102 8.63 8.78 -9.06
N THR A 103 9.51 8.31 -9.94
CA THR A 103 9.08 7.70 -11.19
C THR A 103 8.56 6.29 -10.98
N THR A 104 7.77 5.80 -11.93
CA THR A 104 7.25 4.42 -11.89
C THR A 104 8.37 3.40 -11.94
N GLU A 105 9.45 3.70 -12.67
CA GLU A 105 10.61 2.84 -12.83
C GLU A 105 11.37 2.70 -11.51
N GLN A 106 11.56 3.81 -10.78
CA GLN A 106 12.18 3.82 -9.45
C GLN A 106 11.36 3.04 -8.42
N ILE A 107 10.03 3.11 -8.50
CA ILE A 107 9.16 2.34 -7.60
C ILE A 107 9.21 0.85 -7.95
N LYS A 108 9.19 0.51 -9.23
CA LYS A 108 9.23 -0.89 -9.69
C LYS A 108 10.59 -1.56 -9.51
N SER A 109 11.69 -0.80 -9.39
CA SER A 109 13.00 -1.39 -9.09
C SER A 109 13.08 -1.98 -7.68
N GLY A 110 12.17 -1.57 -6.77
CA GLY A 110 12.15 -1.97 -5.37
C GLY A 110 13.02 -1.11 -4.46
N ASP A 111 13.74 -0.13 -5.01
CA ASP A 111 14.56 0.80 -4.22
C ASP A 111 13.74 1.91 -3.54
N ALA A 112 12.49 2.08 -3.96
CA ALA A 112 11.55 2.99 -3.32
C ALA A 112 10.81 2.29 -2.16
N GLN A 113 10.82 2.93 -1.00
CA GLN A 113 10.15 2.43 0.20
C GLN A 113 9.10 3.44 0.65
N ALA A 114 8.01 2.94 1.24
CA ALA A 114 7.00 3.77 1.89
C ALA A 114 6.96 3.41 3.39
N GLU A 115 7.03 4.43 4.24
CA GLU A 115 7.02 4.27 5.69
C GLU A 115 5.97 5.16 6.32
N VAL A 116 5.16 4.58 7.20
CA VAL A 116 4.23 5.34 8.03
C VAL A 116 5.04 5.87 9.20
N THR A 117 5.41 7.14 9.16
CA THR A 117 6.35 7.75 10.12
C THR A 117 5.64 8.43 11.28
N LYS A 118 4.38 8.82 11.09
CA LYS A 118 3.54 9.35 12.16
C LYS A 118 2.08 8.93 11.96
N THR A 119 1.43 8.53 13.04
CA THR A 119 0.00 8.27 13.08
C THR A 119 -0.58 8.87 14.35
N GLU A 120 -1.59 9.71 14.21
CA GLU A 120 -2.41 10.21 15.29
C GLU A 120 -3.84 9.74 15.05
N VAL A 121 -4.41 9.04 16.03
CA VAL A 121 -5.80 8.59 16.00
C VAL A 121 -6.56 9.27 17.12
N SER A 122 -7.73 9.80 16.80
CA SER A 122 -8.61 10.42 17.77
C SER A 122 -10.05 9.94 17.61
N THR A 123 -10.80 10.01 18.70
CA THR A 123 -12.25 9.83 18.69
C THR A 123 -12.89 11.02 17.97
N GLY A 124 -13.85 10.77 17.10
CA GLY A 124 -14.64 11.82 16.45
C GLY A 124 -15.67 11.23 15.50
N SER A 125 -16.88 11.78 15.49
CA SER A 125 -17.95 11.32 14.60
C SER A 125 -17.63 11.65 13.16
N CYS A 126 -17.82 10.69 12.25
CA CYS A 126 -17.70 10.96 10.83
C CYS A 126 -18.97 11.66 10.31
N GLU A 127 -18.85 12.94 9.97
CA GLU A 127 -19.92 13.74 9.34
C GLU A 127 -20.30 13.23 7.92
#